data_AF-A0A6G2U321-F1
#
_entry.id   AF-A0A6G2U321-F1
#
_cell.length_a   1.000
_cell.length_b   1.000
_cell.length_c   1.000
_cell.angle_alpha   90.00
_cell.angle_beta   90.00
_cell.angle_gamma   90.00
#
_symmetry.space_group_name_H-M   'P 1'
#
loop_
_entity.id
_entity.type
_entity.pdbx_description
1 polymer ?
#
loop_
_entity_poly.entity_id
_entity_poly.type
_entity_poly.pdbx_seq_one_letter_code
_entity_poly.pdbx_strand_id
1 'polypeptide(L)'
;MGMQDVWVRAQSIVSGSRTVRADTIVQAKWERTSSQYLTLMVAGSDEAHHQVRPDGSRALPLREEDGAALADGLLSAMTATAAVPGSHLLVLHGTGLERRRSAMDGTR
;
A
#
# COMPACT_ATOMS: atom_id res chain seq x y z
N MET A 1 15.09 -20.33 -8.00
CA MET A 1 14.32 -19.09 -8.19
C MET A 1 14.42 -18.30 -6.91
N GLY A 2 15.02 -17.10 -6.93
CA GLY A 2 15.03 -16.25 -5.74
C GLY A 2 13.60 -15.88 -5.39
N MET A 3 13.20 -16.14 -4.15
CA MET A 3 11.88 -15.76 -3.65
C MET A 3 11.77 -14.24 -3.77
N GLN A 4 10.76 -13.78 -4.50
CA GLN A 4 10.54 -12.36 -4.74
C GLN A 4 9.71 -11.83 -3.57
N ASP A 5 10.36 -11.15 -2.63
CA ASP A 5 9.69 -10.62 -1.46
C ASP A 5 9.35 -9.15 -1.67
N VAL A 6 8.10 -8.91 -2.10
CA VAL A 6 7.54 -7.57 -2.23
C VAL A 6 6.75 -7.26 -0.96
N TRP A 7 7.05 -6.12 -0.35
CA TRP A 7 6.41 -5.64 0.86
C TRP A 7 5.72 -4.31 0.57
N VAL A 8 4.57 -4.06 1.18
CA VAL A 8 3.84 -2.80 1.10
C VAL A 8 3.76 -2.19 2.48
N ARG A 9 4.19 -0.94 2.62
CA ARG A 9 4.07 -0.16 3.85
C ARG A 9 2.91 0.82 3.72
N ALA A 10 1.84 0.52 4.44
CA ALA A 10 0.72 1.43 4.68
C ALA A 10 1.03 2.32 5.90
N GLN A 11 0.62 3.57 5.83
CA GLN A 11 0.79 4.55 6.91
C GLN A 11 -0.54 5.17 7.26
N SER A 12 -0.93 5.15 8.53
CA SER A 12 -2.12 5.82 9.05
C SER A 12 -1.74 6.60 10.31
N ILE A 13 -2.21 7.84 10.47
CA ILE A 13 -2.05 8.58 11.73
C ILE A 13 -2.78 7.86 12.88
N VAL A 14 -3.91 7.21 12.59
CA VAL A 14 -4.74 6.54 13.61
C VAL A 14 -4.16 5.19 14.02
N SER A 15 -3.68 4.40 13.05
CA SER A 15 -3.27 3.01 13.28
C SER A 15 -1.75 2.80 13.25
N GLY A 16 -0.97 3.87 13.04
CA GLY A 16 0.47 3.80 12.83
C GLY A 16 0.87 3.30 11.44
N SER A 17 2.14 2.96 11.27
CA SER A 17 2.64 2.36 10.02
C SER A 17 2.64 0.85 10.10
N ARG A 18 2.11 0.18 9.07
CA ARG A 18 2.08 -1.27 8.95
C ARG A 18 2.72 -1.72 7.65
N THR A 19 3.60 -2.71 7.74
CA THR A 19 4.22 -3.35 6.58
C THR A 19 3.63 -4.74 6.40
N VAL A 20 3.11 -5.03 5.21
CA VAL A 20 2.46 -6.30 4.85
C VAL A 20 3.13 -6.89 3.60
N ARG A 21 3.08 -8.21 3.42
CA ARG A 21 3.57 -8.84 2.19
C ARG A 21 2.59 -8.60 1.05
N ALA A 22 3.10 -8.30 -0.14
CA ALA A 22 2.25 -8.08 -1.31
C ALA A 22 1.46 -9.33 -1.71
N ASP A 23 2.05 -10.53 -1.58
CA ASP A 23 1.36 -11.79 -1.88
C ASP A 23 0.19 -12.11 -0.93
N THR A 24 0.18 -11.50 0.25
CA THR A 24 -0.93 -11.62 1.20
C THR A 24 -2.03 -10.59 0.97
N ILE A 25 -1.80 -9.55 0.16
CA ILE A 25 -2.84 -8.56 -0.15
C ILE A 25 -3.78 -9.17 -1.19
N VAL A 26 -5.02 -9.43 -0.77
CA VAL A 26 -6.07 -9.99 -1.64
C VAL A 26 -6.83 -8.90 -2.38
N GLN A 27 -6.89 -7.68 -1.81
CA GLN A 27 -7.60 -6.56 -2.39
C GLN A 27 -7.06 -5.22 -1.89
N ALA A 28 -7.01 -4.22 -2.77
CA ALA A 28 -6.91 -2.82 -2.40
C ALA A 28 -8.26 -2.15 -2.68
N LYS A 29 -8.85 -1.49 -1.67
CA LYS A 29 -10.18 -0.89 -1.74
C LYS A 29 -10.11 0.58 -1.35
N TRP A 30 -10.73 1.42 -2.16
CA TRP A 30 -11.05 2.80 -1.82
C TRP A 30 -12.52 2.90 -1.44
N GLU A 31 -12.83 3.51 -0.29
CA GLU A 31 -14.21 3.66 0.18
C GLU A 31 -14.60 5.13 0.25
N ARG A 32 -15.71 5.49 -0.39
CA ARG A 32 -16.21 6.87 -0.43
C ARG A 32 -16.55 7.42 0.95
N THR A 33 -17.10 6.58 1.84
CA THR A 33 -17.41 6.93 3.23
C THR A 33 -16.17 7.16 4.08
N SER A 34 -15.02 6.71 3.60
CA SER A 34 -13.72 6.84 4.25
C SER A 34 -12.70 7.35 3.24
N SER A 35 -13.04 8.44 2.54
CA SER A 35 -12.26 9.06 1.45
C SER A 35 -10.90 9.65 1.88
N GLN A 36 -10.44 9.28 3.07
CA GLN A 36 -9.16 9.61 3.66
C GLN A 36 -8.27 8.37 3.80
N TYR A 37 -8.83 7.17 3.60
CA TYR A 37 -8.16 5.88 3.73
C TYR A 37 -8.28 5.03 2.47
N LEU A 38 -7.15 4.44 2.07
CA LEU A 38 -7.07 3.29 1.20
C LEU A 38 -6.93 2.06 2.08
N THR A 39 -7.84 1.10 1.96
CA THR A 39 -7.84 -0.14 2.74
C THR A 39 -7.20 -1.25 1.94
N LEU A 40 -6.19 -1.90 2.51
CA LEU A 40 -5.56 -3.10 1.97
C LEU A 40 -6.10 -4.29 2.75
N MET A 41 -6.89 -5.14 2.08
CA MET A 41 -7.33 -6.41 2.66
C MET A 41 -6.21 -7.43 2.53
N VAL A 42 -5.85 -8.01 3.66
CA VAL A 42 -4.80 -9.02 3.81
C VAL A 42 -5.48 -10.37 4.09
N ALA A 43 -4.94 -11.43 3.51
CA ALA A 43 -5.39 -12.79 3.73
C ALA A 43 -5.46 -13.10 5.24
N GLY A 44 -6.53 -13.78 5.67
CA GLY A 44 -6.79 -14.05 7.09
C GLY A 44 -7.68 -13.00 7.79
N SER A 45 -8.49 -12.26 7.03
CA SER A 45 -9.41 -11.22 7.52
C SER A 45 -8.73 -10.04 8.22
N ASP A 46 -7.50 -9.74 7.81
CA ASP A 46 -6.72 -8.67 8.39
C ASP A 46 -6.69 -7.46 7.43
N GLU A 47 -6.61 -6.24 7.95
CA GLU A 47 -6.73 -5.01 7.17
C GLU A 47 -5.61 -4.01 7.51
N ALA A 48 -5.00 -3.43 6.48
CA ALA A 48 -4.06 -2.34 6.65
C ALA A 48 -4.63 -1.07 6.02
N HIS A 49 -4.80 -0.03 6.83
CA HIS A 49 -5.29 1.26 6.35
C HIS A 49 -4.11 2.17 6.02
N HIS A 50 -4.10 2.69 4.80
CA HIS A 50 -3.23 3.79 4.42
C HIS A 50 -4.02 5.09 4.34
N GLN A 51 -3.57 6.07 5.09
CA GLN A 51 -4.07 7.42 5.03
C GLN A 51 -3.52 8.15 3.79
N VAL A 52 -4.42 8.42 2.86
CA VAL A 52 -4.12 9.07 1.57
C VAL A 52 -4.03 10.59 1.74
N ARG A 53 -4.63 11.12 2.81
CA ARG A 53 -4.53 12.52 3.21
C ARG A 53 -4.37 12.64 4.72
N PRO A 54 -3.40 13.42 5.22
CA PRO A 54 -3.29 13.68 6.64
C PRO A 54 -4.56 14.34 7.17
N ASP A 55 -4.95 13.95 8.39
CA ASP A 55 -6.12 14.48 9.09
C ASP A 55 -6.01 16.01 9.22
N GLY A 56 -7.08 16.74 8.92
CA GLY A 56 -7.07 18.22 8.90
C GLY A 56 -6.47 18.87 7.66
N SER A 57 -6.01 18.11 6.65
CA SER A 57 -5.53 18.69 5.38
C SER A 57 -6.64 19.47 4.66
N ARG A 58 -6.32 20.68 4.16
CA ARG A 58 -7.24 21.50 3.34
C ARG A 58 -7.39 21.02 1.90
N ALA A 59 -6.63 20.00 1.49
CA ALA A 59 -6.78 19.42 0.16
C ALA A 59 -8.21 18.87 -0.03
N LEU A 60 -8.71 18.91 -1.26
CA LEU A 60 -10.02 18.31 -1.56
C LEU A 60 -9.96 16.79 -1.32
N PRO A 61 -11.08 16.16 -0.91
CA PRO A 61 -11.16 14.70 -0.89
C PRO A 61 -10.91 14.16 -2.30
N LEU A 62 -10.21 13.01 -2.38
CA LEU A 62 -10.06 12.34 -3.67
C LEU A 62 -11.43 11.99 -4.21
N ARG A 63 -11.60 12.16 -5.52
CA ARG A 63 -12.80 11.66 -6.20
C ARG A 63 -12.75 10.13 -6.22
N GLU A 64 -13.90 9.53 -6.44
CA GLU A 64 -14.02 8.07 -6.53
C GLU A 64 -13.13 7.50 -7.65
N GLU A 65 -13.08 8.18 -8.80
CA GLU A 65 -12.22 7.85 -9.94
C GLU A 65 -10.73 7.86 -9.56
N ASP A 66 -10.28 8.90 -8.85
CA ASP A 66 -8.89 9.04 -8.43
C ASP A 66 -8.52 7.98 -7.38
N GLY A 67 -9.44 7.68 -6.46
CA GLY A 67 -9.24 6.67 -5.43
C GLY A 67 -9.21 5.25 -5.99
N ALA A 68 -10.05 4.96 -6.98
CA ALA A 68 -10.00 3.70 -7.73
C ALA A 68 -8.70 3.57 -8.52
N ALA A 69 -8.26 4.64 -9.19
CA ALA A 69 -6.99 4.67 -9.90
C ALA A 69 -5.78 4.48 -8.98
N LEU A 70 -5.85 5.00 -7.74
CA LEU A 70 -4.82 4.76 -6.73
C LEU A 70 -4.75 3.29 -6.31
N ALA A 71 -5.91 2.66 -6.06
CA ALA A 71 -5.97 1.24 -5.72
C ALA A 71 -5.42 0.36 -6.86
N ASP A 72 -5.83 0.64 -8.10
CA ASP A 72 -5.34 -0.06 -9.29
C ASP A 72 -3.83 0.15 -9.49
N GLY A 73 -3.37 1.40 -9.34
CA GLY A 73 -1.95 1.75 -9.42
C GLY A 73 -1.08 1.00 -8.41
N LEU A 74 -1.59 0.78 -7.19
CA LEU A 74 -0.91 -0.06 -6.19
C LEU A 74 -0.85 -1.53 -6.63
N LEU A 75 -1.95 -2.11 -7.10
CA LEU A 75 -1.97 -3.50 -7.59
C LEU A 75 -1.02 -3.70 -8.78
N SER A 76 -1.02 -2.74 -9.71
CA SER A 76 -0.12 -2.71 -10.86
C SER A 76 1.34 -2.60 -10.42
N ALA A 77 1.65 -1.72 -9.47
CA ALA A 77 3.00 -1.56 -8.94
C ALA A 77 3.50 -2.79 -8.17
N MET A 78 2.63 -3.47 -7.42
CA MET A 78 2.95 -4.76 -6.79
C MET A 78 3.32 -5.80 -7.84
N THR A 79 2.50 -5.94 -8.89
CA THR A 79 2.73 -6.88 -9.99
C THR A 79 4.03 -6.57 -10.73
N ALA A 80 4.26 -5.31 -11.10
CA ALA A 80 5.48 -4.87 -11.77
C ALA A 80 6.73 -5.09 -10.90
N THR A 81 6.61 -4.91 -9.59
CA THR A 81 7.71 -5.11 -8.65
C THR A 81 8.00 -6.58 -8.42
N ALA A 82 6.96 -7.43 -8.40
CA ALA A 82 7.06 -8.89 -8.33
C ALA A 82 7.59 -9.54 -9.62
N ALA A 83 7.87 -8.76 -10.67
CA ALA A 83 8.60 -9.21 -11.85
C ALA A 83 10.11 -8.91 -11.75
N VAL A 84 10.55 -8.17 -10.73
CA VAL A 84 11.94 -7.76 -10.56
C VAL A 84 12.59 -8.58 -9.45
N PRO A 85 13.72 -9.26 -9.71
CA PRO A 85 14.42 -10.03 -8.70
C PRO A 85 14.82 -9.21 -7.47
N GLY A 86 14.83 -9.87 -6.31
CA GLY A 86 15.23 -9.31 -5.02
C GLY A 86 14.06 -8.83 -4.16
N SER A 87 14.39 -8.31 -2.98
CA SER A 87 13.42 -7.83 -2.01
C SER A 87 13.12 -6.34 -2.21
N HIS A 88 11.84 -6.00 -2.33
CA HIS A 88 11.39 -4.64 -2.62
C HIS A 88 10.36 -4.18 -1.60
N LEU A 89 10.40 -2.88 -1.28
CA LEU A 89 9.44 -2.23 -0.40
C LEU A 89 8.73 -1.13 -1.17
N LEU A 90 7.41 -1.26 -1.29
CA LEU A 90 6.51 -0.21 -1.77
C LEU A 90 6.03 0.59 -0.58
N VAL A 91 6.36 1.88 -0.53
CA VAL A 91 5.95 2.79 0.53
C VAL A 91 4.83 3.68 0.00
N LEU A 92 3.66 3.61 0.63
CA LEU A 92 2.56 4.49 0.33
C LEU A 92 2.75 5.83 1.07
N HIS A 93 2.62 6.94 0.33
CA HIS A 93 2.80 8.29 0.86
C HIS A 93 1.74 9.23 0.28
N GLY A 94 0.62 9.36 0.99
CA GLY A 94 -0.54 10.11 0.52
C GLY A 94 -1.13 9.42 -0.71
N THR A 95 -1.23 10.13 -1.83
CA THR A 95 -1.62 9.55 -3.14
C THR A 95 -0.44 8.96 -3.91
N GLY A 96 0.79 9.10 -3.40
CA GLY A 96 2.01 8.64 -4.06
C GLY A 96 2.40 7.23 -3.66
N LEU A 97 3.15 6.58 -4.54
CA LEU A 97 3.79 5.30 -4.31
C LEU A 97 5.28 5.41 -4.60
N GLU A 98 6.10 5.14 -3.58
CA GLU A 98 7.55 5.09 -3.72
C GLU A 98 8.03 3.64 -3.69
N ARG A 99 8.86 3.26 -4.66
CA ARG A 99 9.54 1.96 -4.66
C ARG A 99 10.93 2.12 -4.09
N ARG A 100 11.24 1.33 -3.06
CA ARG A 100 12.58 1.23 -2.47
C ARG A 100 13.10 -0.21 -2.57
N ARG A 101 14.41 -0.35 -2.73
CA ARG A 101 15.05 -1.65 -2.45
C ARG A 101 14.87 -1.93 -0.96
N SER A 102 14.30 -3.09 -0.64
CA SER A 102 14.16 -3.49 0.75
C SER A 102 15.50 -4.01 1.23
N ALA A 103 16.08 -3.37 2.24
CA ALA A 103 17.20 -3.92 3.00
C ALA A 103 16.72 -4.94 4.04
N MET A 104 15.59 -5.63 3.81
CA MET A 104 15.19 -6.81 4.59
C MET A 104 16.08 -8.02 4.24
N ASP A 105 17.37 -7.77 4.11
CA ASP A 105 18.43 -8.74 3.93
C ASP A 105 19.14 -8.82 5.29
N GLY A 106 18.83 -9.87 6.05
CA GLY A 106 19.58 -10.21 7.27
C GLY A 106 18.90 -9.88 8.60
N THR A 107 17.87 -10.62 8.96
CA THR A 107 17.70 -11.07 10.36
C THR A 107 17.43 -12.57 10.32
N ARG A 108 18.53 -13.31 10.33
CA ARG A 108 18.58 -14.72 10.70
C ARG A 108 18.88 -14.82 12.19
#